data_AF-A0AAI9XX40-F1
#
_entry.id   AF-A0AAI9XX40-F1
#
_cell.length_a   1.000
_cell.length_b   1.000
_cell.length_c   1.000
_cell.angle_alpha   90.00
_cell.angle_beta   90.00
_cell.angle_gamma   90.00
#
_symmetry.space_group_name_H-M   'P 1'
#
loop_
_entity.id
_entity.type
_entity.pdbx_description
1 polymer ?
#
loop_
_entity_poly.entity_id
_entity_poly.type
_entity_poly.pdbx_seq_one_letter_code
_entity_poly.pdbx_strand_id
1 'polypeptide(L)'
;MTSFTFDQFVAFASDSAGLERILRGLQALTAIFSAYPSLVALALLDADPPILEALGPLRGHLNLTRRFIRFFWFLNSFGTSYNLFTSISSSPSSPAKKSQGVGLEAWLDIIKFTLLGLYGGLESLTLPDLLGVPQIAYFGAERTRALNVEAQRFWLLALAAGVFANLTRVLKAFAYAPVPQHGHGYGTGEKPVEKKAVVEGGAEKETAAAAAALVPDEKKGDEGGEDEKLDWEAERTRLRAIVMKRREDRKRWRREVAVKVKSLGRKIFSDSLDCLIPGVILGWVNVQPGTVGIAMFITTILSSRDIWDRCGATVSQRRSS
;
A
#
# COMPACT_ATOMS: atom_id res chain seq x y z
N MET A 1 29.91 14.04 -13.69
CA MET A 1 28.68 13.58 -13.01
C MET A 1 28.52 12.09 -13.28
N THR A 2 28.35 11.26 -12.26
CA THR A 2 28.05 9.83 -12.40
C THR A 2 26.65 9.64 -12.99
N SER A 3 26.41 8.49 -13.64
CA SER A 3 25.07 8.15 -14.15
C SER A 3 24.04 8.11 -13.01
N PHE A 4 22.80 8.54 -13.27
CA PHE A 4 21.70 8.43 -12.30
C PHE A 4 21.51 6.99 -11.82
N THR A 5 21.61 6.03 -12.73
CA THR A 5 21.47 4.59 -12.42
C THR A 5 22.57 4.09 -11.50
N PHE A 6 23.79 4.62 -11.63
CA PHE A 6 24.90 4.28 -10.76
C PHE A 6 24.67 4.81 -9.35
N ASP A 7 24.27 6.08 -9.20
CA ASP A 7 23.98 6.66 -7.89
C ASP A 7 22.81 5.96 -7.20
N GLN A 8 21.77 5.58 -7.96
CA GLN A 8 20.66 4.79 -7.44
C GLN A 8 21.13 3.40 -6.98
N PHE A 9 22.01 2.74 -7.73
CA PHE A 9 22.59 1.47 -7.32
C PHE A 9 23.43 1.61 -6.05
N VAL A 10 24.27 2.64 -5.95
CA VAL A 10 25.06 2.91 -4.74
C VAL A 10 24.15 3.16 -3.53
N ALA A 11 23.07 3.91 -3.70
CA ALA A 11 22.08 4.15 -2.64
C ALA A 11 21.34 2.87 -2.24
N PHE A 12 21.04 1.98 -3.19
CA PHE A 12 20.43 0.67 -2.92
C PHE A 12 21.40 -0.29 -2.21
N ALA A 13 22.62 -0.41 -2.71
CA ALA A 13 23.64 -1.32 -2.18
C ALA A 13 24.26 -0.83 -0.86
N SER A 14 24.15 0.46 -0.54
CA SER A 14 24.55 1.01 0.77
C SER A 14 23.40 1.02 1.79
N ASP A 15 22.17 0.75 1.36
CA ASP A 15 21.01 0.66 2.25
C ASP A 15 20.94 -0.72 2.91
N SER A 16 20.76 -0.75 4.22
CA SER A 16 20.69 -2.02 4.98
C SER A 16 19.60 -2.95 4.47
N ALA A 17 18.45 -2.42 4.03
CA ALA A 17 17.38 -3.22 3.47
C ALA A 17 17.73 -3.72 2.06
N GLY A 18 18.38 -2.90 1.23
CA GLY A 18 18.87 -3.33 -0.08
C GLY A 18 19.91 -4.46 0.01
N LEU A 19 20.89 -4.33 0.91
CA LEU A 19 21.87 -5.37 1.20
C LEU A 19 21.23 -6.67 1.68
N GLU A 20 20.27 -6.59 2.60
CA GLU A 20 19.54 -7.76 3.08
C GLU A 20 18.83 -8.49 1.93
N ARG A 21 18.23 -7.76 0.98
CA ARG A 21 17.59 -8.35 -0.20
C ARG A 21 18.59 -8.96 -1.18
N ILE A 22 19.75 -8.34 -1.40
CA ILE A 22 20.81 -8.95 -2.24
C ILE A 22 21.23 -10.30 -1.64
N LEU A 23 21.50 -10.33 -0.33
CA LEU A 23 21.88 -11.56 0.36
C LEU A 23 20.74 -12.60 0.36
N ARG A 24 19.48 -12.17 0.48
CA ARG A 24 18.31 -13.07 0.36
C ARG A 24 18.26 -13.69 -1.03
N GLY A 25 18.54 -12.91 -2.07
CA GLY A 25 18.60 -13.38 -3.45
C GLY A 25 19.72 -14.40 -3.65
N LEU A 26 20.91 -14.13 -3.13
CA LEU A 26 22.03 -15.09 -3.15
C LEU A 26 21.68 -16.37 -2.40
N GLN A 27 21.06 -16.28 -1.23
CA GLN A 27 20.62 -17.45 -0.46
C GLN A 27 19.54 -18.26 -1.19
N ALA A 28 18.66 -17.59 -1.95
CA ALA A 28 17.66 -18.24 -2.77
C ALA A 28 18.31 -18.97 -3.95
N LEU A 29 19.30 -18.36 -4.60
CA LEU A 29 20.05 -18.98 -5.70
C LEU A 29 20.82 -20.22 -5.22
N THR A 30 21.51 -20.16 -4.07
CA THR A 30 22.19 -21.35 -3.53
C THR A 30 21.22 -22.48 -3.23
N ALA A 31 20.00 -22.18 -2.75
CA ALA A 31 18.95 -23.17 -2.52
C ALA A 31 18.43 -23.79 -3.83
N ILE A 32 18.26 -23.00 -4.89
CA ILE A 32 17.83 -23.48 -6.21
C ILE A 32 18.90 -24.39 -6.81
N PHE A 33 20.16 -23.95 -6.82
CA PHE A 33 21.28 -24.73 -7.37
C PHE A 33 21.52 -26.04 -6.59
N SER A 34 21.36 -26.02 -5.27
CA SER A 34 21.43 -27.23 -4.45
C SER A 34 20.31 -28.23 -4.77
N ALA A 35 19.13 -27.75 -5.17
CA ALA A 35 17.98 -28.58 -5.49
C ALA A 35 17.99 -29.11 -6.93
N TYR A 36 18.68 -28.41 -7.84
CA TYR A 36 18.75 -28.74 -9.27
C TYR A 36 20.22 -28.80 -9.73
N PRO A 37 21.00 -29.79 -9.27
CA PRO A 37 22.44 -29.89 -9.57
C PRO A 37 22.72 -30.02 -11.08
N SER A 38 21.79 -30.58 -11.85
CA SER A 38 21.90 -30.68 -13.31
C SER A 38 22.01 -29.32 -14.01
N LEU A 39 21.39 -28.26 -13.47
CA LEU A 39 21.53 -26.90 -14.01
C LEU A 39 22.95 -26.37 -13.84
N VAL A 40 23.58 -26.69 -12.70
CA VAL A 40 24.96 -26.28 -12.40
C VAL A 40 25.94 -27.08 -13.24
N ALA A 41 25.74 -28.40 -13.32
CA ALA A 41 26.57 -29.28 -14.13
C ALA A 41 26.55 -28.89 -15.61
N LEU A 42 25.37 -28.54 -16.14
CA LEU A 42 25.23 -28.04 -17.51
C LEU A 42 25.91 -26.68 -17.71
N ALA A 43 25.78 -25.76 -16.74
CA ALA A 43 26.36 -24.42 -16.84
C ALA A 43 27.89 -24.43 -16.78
N LEU A 44 28.46 -25.33 -15.98
CA LEU A 44 29.91 -25.45 -15.79
C LEU A 44 30.56 -26.48 -16.72
N LEU A 45 29.77 -27.25 -17.47
CA LEU A 45 30.23 -28.37 -18.30
C LEU A 45 31.07 -29.39 -17.50
N ASP A 46 30.70 -29.58 -16.23
CA ASP A 46 31.37 -30.48 -15.28
C ASP A 46 30.31 -31.27 -14.53
N ALA A 47 30.49 -32.59 -14.39
CA ALA A 47 29.48 -33.48 -13.80
C ALA A 47 29.41 -33.34 -12.26
N ASP A 48 30.55 -33.13 -11.60
CA ASP A 48 30.66 -33.06 -10.14
C ASP A 48 31.48 -31.84 -9.70
N PRO A 49 30.97 -30.61 -9.93
CA PRO A 49 31.72 -29.42 -9.61
C PRO A 49 31.80 -29.23 -8.07
N PRO A 50 32.98 -28.91 -7.51
CA PRO A 50 33.19 -28.75 -6.06
C PRO A 50 32.34 -27.62 -5.45
N ILE A 51 31.80 -26.75 -6.30
CA ILE A 51 30.89 -25.68 -5.88
C ILE A 51 29.61 -26.23 -5.23
N LEU A 52 29.13 -27.40 -5.64
CA LEU A 52 27.88 -27.99 -5.13
C LEU A 52 27.98 -28.32 -3.64
N GLU A 53 29.14 -28.83 -3.19
CA GLU A 53 29.41 -29.10 -1.77
C GLU A 53 29.45 -27.81 -0.94
N ALA A 54 30.00 -26.73 -1.53
CA ALA A 54 30.13 -25.44 -0.86
C ALA A 54 28.78 -24.67 -0.71
N LEU A 55 27.73 -25.02 -1.48
CA LEU A 55 26.45 -24.31 -1.45
C LEU A 55 25.74 -24.39 -0.09
N GLY A 56 25.85 -25.53 0.59
CA GLY A 56 25.24 -25.75 1.91
C GLY A 56 25.81 -24.81 2.98
N PRO A 57 27.14 -24.87 3.24
CA PRO A 57 27.81 -23.93 4.14
C PRO A 57 27.60 -22.47 3.75
N LEU A 58 27.69 -22.14 2.46
CA LEU A 58 27.48 -20.77 1.96
C LEU A 58 26.06 -20.27 2.29
N ARG A 59 25.03 -21.10 2.09
CA ARG A 59 23.65 -20.77 2.47
C ARG A 59 23.52 -20.47 3.95
N GLY A 60 24.21 -21.24 4.81
CA GLY A 60 24.27 -21.01 6.26
C GLY A 60 24.86 -19.64 6.61
N HIS A 61 26.02 -19.32 6.05
CA HIS A 61 26.68 -18.02 6.25
C HIS A 61 25.83 -16.85 5.75
N LEU A 62 25.23 -16.96 4.56
CA LEU A 62 24.34 -15.92 4.03
C LEU A 62 23.13 -15.68 4.94
N ASN A 63 22.53 -16.75 5.48
CA ASN A 63 21.42 -16.63 6.41
C ASN A 63 21.83 -15.94 7.72
N LEU A 64 23.01 -16.28 8.26
CA LEU A 64 23.56 -15.67 9.47
C LEU A 64 23.84 -14.17 9.26
N THR A 65 24.49 -13.80 8.16
CA THR A 65 24.77 -12.39 7.81
C THR A 65 23.47 -11.59 7.68
N ARG A 66 22.43 -12.14 7.05
CA ARG A 66 21.12 -11.48 6.95
C ARG A 66 20.45 -11.28 8.31
N ARG A 67 20.61 -12.22 9.23
CA ARG A 67 20.11 -12.07 10.61
C ARG A 67 20.86 -10.97 11.34
N PHE A 68 22.18 -10.89 11.17
CA PHE A 68 23.00 -9.82 11.74
C PHE A 68 22.60 -8.43 11.22
N ILE A 69 22.36 -8.26 9.91
CA ILE A 69 21.89 -6.98 9.35
C ILE A 69 20.54 -6.56 9.96
N ARG A 70 19.68 -7.53 10.29
CA ARG A 70 18.35 -7.29 10.89
C ARG A 70 18.37 -7.25 12.42
N PHE A 71 19.52 -7.27 13.07
CA PHE A 71 19.65 -7.47 14.52
C PHE A 71 18.78 -6.54 15.37
N PHE A 72 18.58 -5.28 14.96
CA PHE A 72 17.71 -4.33 15.67
C PHE A 72 16.39 -4.01 14.95
N TRP A 73 16.05 -4.71 13.86
CA TRP A 73 14.81 -4.45 13.11
C TRP A 73 13.54 -4.73 13.92
N PHE A 74 13.63 -5.56 14.96
CA PHE A 74 12.50 -5.82 15.85
C PHE A 74 12.06 -4.55 16.60
N LEU A 75 13.00 -3.66 16.96
CA LEU A 75 12.68 -2.38 17.61
C LEU A 75 11.87 -1.48 16.69
N ASN A 76 12.25 -1.41 15.40
CA ASN A 76 11.48 -0.68 14.41
C ASN A 76 10.07 -1.26 14.23
N SER A 77 9.94 -2.60 14.30
CA SER A 77 8.65 -3.27 14.19
C SER A 77 7.75 -2.95 15.40
N PHE A 78 8.28 -3.05 16.63
CA PHE A 78 7.54 -2.65 17.83
C PHE A 78 7.21 -1.16 17.84
N GLY A 79 8.14 -0.29 17.46
CA GLY A 79 7.90 1.15 17.34
C GLY A 79 6.79 1.47 16.33
N THR A 80 6.77 0.79 15.19
CA THR A 80 5.69 0.94 14.18
C THR A 80 4.34 0.50 14.76
N SER A 81 4.29 -0.64 15.44
CA SER A 81 3.07 -1.12 16.11
C SER A 81 2.56 -0.13 17.17
N TYR A 82 3.46 0.38 18.02
CA TYR A 82 3.13 1.34 19.07
C TYR A 82 2.62 2.67 18.52
N ASN A 83 3.24 3.19 17.45
CA ASN A 83 2.81 4.41 16.79
C ASN A 83 1.42 4.25 16.16
N LEU A 84 1.12 3.10 15.55
CA LEU A 84 -0.21 2.81 15.03
C LEU A 84 -1.25 2.74 16.17
N PHE A 85 -0.93 2.05 17.26
CA PHE A 85 -1.83 1.92 18.41
C PHE A 85 -2.14 3.27 19.08
N THR A 86 -1.13 4.11 19.27
CA THR A 86 -1.31 5.45 19.86
C THR A 86 -2.06 6.40 18.92
N SER A 87 -1.85 6.32 17.60
CA SER A 87 -2.63 7.10 16.62
C SER A 87 -4.13 6.76 16.63
N ILE A 88 -4.46 5.50 16.93
CA ILE A 88 -5.83 5.03 17.07
C ILE A 88 -6.43 5.53 18.38
N SER A 89 -5.68 5.44 19.48
CA SER A 89 -6.15 5.75 20.83
C SER A 89 -6.27 7.26 21.09
N SER A 90 -5.50 8.09 20.38
CA SER A 90 -5.46 9.54 20.55
C SER A 90 -6.40 10.31 19.61
N SER A 91 -7.15 9.63 18.74
CA SER A 91 -8.04 10.30 17.78
C SER A 91 -9.27 10.91 18.49
N PRO A 92 -9.41 12.24 18.59
CA PRO A 92 -10.56 12.85 19.24
C PRO A 92 -11.81 12.61 18.41
N SER A 93 -12.89 12.15 19.06
CA SER A 93 -14.21 11.99 18.46
C SER A 93 -14.77 13.35 18.03
N SER A 94 -14.44 13.78 16.80
CA SER A 94 -15.01 14.98 16.21
C SER A 94 -16.49 14.72 15.87
N PRO A 95 -17.44 15.53 16.36
CA PRO A 95 -18.88 15.27 16.21
C PRO A 95 -19.41 15.43 14.77
N ALA A 96 -18.58 15.91 13.82
CA ALA A 96 -18.98 16.21 12.44
C ALA A 96 -18.63 15.10 11.41
N LYS A 97 -17.94 14.03 11.81
CA LYS A 97 -17.72 12.85 10.95
C LYS A 97 -18.31 11.64 11.66
N LYS A 98 -19.39 11.06 11.10
CA LYS A 98 -19.89 9.73 11.51
C LYS A 98 -18.71 8.84 11.81
N SER A 99 -18.65 8.31 13.04
CA SER A 99 -17.59 7.47 13.56
C SER A 99 -17.38 6.25 12.66
N GLN A 100 -16.55 6.39 11.63
CA GLN A 100 -15.91 5.23 11.02
C GLN A 100 -14.96 4.73 12.10
N GLY A 101 -15.41 3.73 12.85
CA GLY A 101 -14.59 3.06 13.85
C GLY A 101 -13.27 2.62 13.25
N VAL A 102 -12.29 2.36 14.11
CA VAL A 102 -10.97 1.88 13.73
C VAL A 102 -11.10 0.71 12.76
N GLY A 103 -10.57 0.88 11.55
CA GLY A 103 -10.66 -0.15 10.51
C GLY A 103 -9.94 -1.43 10.94
N LEU A 104 -10.52 -2.59 10.62
CA LEU A 104 -9.92 -3.91 10.84
C LEU A 104 -8.48 -3.98 10.30
N GLU A 105 -8.19 -3.34 9.17
CA GLU A 105 -6.86 -3.26 8.57
C GLU A 105 -5.80 -2.61 9.48
N ALA A 106 -6.20 -1.66 10.33
CA ALA A 106 -5.28 -1.01 11.26
C ALA A 106 -4.90 -1.93 12.42
N TRP A 107 -5.88 -2.68 12.96
CA TRP A 107 -5.62 -3.71 13.96
C TRP A 107 -4.76 -4.85 13.41
N LEU A 108 -5.03 -5.29 12.18
CA LEU A 108 -4.22 -6.31 11.52
C LEU A 108 -2.78 -5.85 11.29
N ASP A 109 -2.55 -4.56 10.97
CA ASP A 109 -1.19 -4.01 10.88
C ASP A 109 -0.49 -3.99 12.25
N ILE A 110 -1.16 -3.57 13.32
CA ILE A 110 -0.61 -3.61 14.68
C ILE A 110 -0.19 -5.04 15.05
N ILE A 111 -1.06 -6.01 14.80
CA ILE A 111 -0.77 -7.43 15.03
C ILE A 111 0.42 -7.88 14.19
N LYS A 112 0.44 -7.56 12.88
CA LYS A 112 1.56 -7.88 11.97
C LYS A 112 2.88 -7.35 12.52
N PHE A 113 2.95 -6.07 12.87
CA PHE A 113 4.21 -5.46 13.32
C PHE A 113 4.64 -5.94 14.71
N THR A 114 3.69 -6.25 15.60
CA THR A 114 4.00 -6.87 16.90
C THR A 114 4.60 -8.26 16.71
N LEU A 115 4.00 -9.08 15.84
CA LEU A 115 4.49 -10.42 15.53
C LEU A 115 5.85 -10.40 14.81
N LEU A 116 6.08 -9.45 13.89
CA LEU A 116 7.40 -9.22 13.29
C LEU A 116 8.44 -8.80 14.33
N GLY A 117 8.04 -7.99 15.31
CA GLY A 117 8.87 -7.64 16.46
C GLY A 117 9.25 -8.88 17.29
N LEU A 118 8.30 -9.74 17.62
CA LEU A 118 8.57 -10.99 18.35
C LEU A 118 9.48 -11.93 17.56
N TYR A 119 9.24 -12.09 16.25
CA TYR A 119 10.10 -12.85 15.35
C TYR A 119 11.53 -12.33 15.35
N GLY A 120 11.72 -11.03 15.07
CA GLY A 120 13.04 -10.41 15.03
C GLY A 120 13.75 -10.45 16.39
N GLY A 121 13.01 -10.25 17.48
CA GLY A 121 13.55 -10.31 18.84
C GLY A 121 14.09 -11.70 19.19
N LEU A 122 13.37 -12.77 18.81
CA LEU A 122 13.84 -14.14 18.99
C LEU A 122 15.04 -14.47 18.09
N GLU A 123 15.07 -13.99 16.84
CA GLU A 123 16.25 -14.17 15.98
C GLU A 123 17.48 -13.46 16.56
N SER A 124 17.32 -12.25 17.10
CA SER A 124 18.42 -11.51 17.72
C SER A 124 18.89 -12.16 19.01
N LEU A 125 17.96 -12.67 19.83
CA LEU A 125 18.28 -13.38 21.07
C LEU A 125 19.06 -14.68 20.84
N THR A 126 18.76 -15.39 19.75
CA THR A 126 19.41 -16.65 19.38
C THR A 126 20.67 -16.46 18.54
N LEU A 127 21.00 -15.23 18.13
CA LEU A 127 22.14 -14.95 17.26
C LEU A 127 23.50 -15.32 17.90
N PRO A 128 23.79 -15.03 19.17
CA PRO A 128 25.07 -15.38 19.80
C PRO A 128 25.36 -16.87 19.75
N ASP A 129 24.36 -17.71 20.04
CA ASP A 129 24.45 -19.17 19.97
C ASP A 129 24.76 -19.67 18.54
N LEU A 130 24.28 -18.96 17.52
CA LEU A 130 24.51 -19.31 16.11
C LEU A 130 25.90 -18.90 15.60
N LEU A 131 26.65 -18.06 16.33
CA LEU A 131 28.03 -17.72 15.99
C LEU A 131 29.01 -18.85 16.29
N GLY A 132 28.60 -19.87 17.06
CA GLY A 132 29.43 -21.03 17.36
C GLY A 132 30.59 -20.77 18.32
N VAL A 133 30.56 -19.64 19.05
CA VAL A 133 31.55 -19.31 20.07
C VAL A 133 31.07 -19.88 21.42
N PRO A 134 31.75 -20.91 21.98
CA PRO A 134 31.23 -21.67 23.12
C PRO A 134 30.93 -20.83 24.37
N GLN A 135 31.68 -19.75 24.60
CA GLN A 135 31.59 -18.93 25.81
C GLN A 135 30.38 -17.99 25.82
N ILE A 136 29.77 -17.72 24.66
CA ILE A 136 28.62 -16.81 24.52
C ILE A 136 27.33 -17.55 24.16
N ALA A 137 27.38 -18.87 23.99
CA ALA A 137 26.23 -19.72 23.70
C ALA A 137 25.41 -19.94 24.99
N TYR A 138 24.37 -19.16 25.20
CA TYR A 138 23.61 -19.13 26.44
C TYR A 138 22.51 -20.20 26.49
N PHE A 139 21.83 -20.45 25.37
CA PHE A 139 20.68 -21.38 25.33
C PHE A 139 21.10 -22.80 24.94
N GLY A 140 22.19 -22.94 24.19
CA GLY A 140 22.63 -24.21 23.61
C GLY A 140 21.84 -24.58 22.36
N ALA A 141 22.32 -25.59 21.63
CA ALA A 141 21.83 -25.92 20.28
C ALA A 141 20.34 -26.31 20.25
N GLU A 142 19.88 -27.16 21.17
CA GLU A 142 18.48 -27.63 21.18
C GLU A 142 17.48 -26.51 21.51
N ARG A 143 17.79 -25.68 22.51
CA ARG A 143 16.91 -24.57 22.89
C ARG A 143 16.92 -23.48 21.83
N THR A 144 18.07 -23.17 21.25
CA THR A 144 18.18 -22.25 20.11
C THR A 144 17.38 -22.74 18.90
N ARG A 145 17.40 -24.05 18.61
CA ARG A 145 16.55 -24.63 17.55
C ARG A 145 15.07 -24.47 17.86
N ALA A 146 14.63 -24.77 19.09
CA ALA A 146 13.23 -24.60 19.50
C ALA A 146 12.76 -23.13 19.40
N LEU A 147 13.56 -22.19 19.89
CA LEU A 147 13.27 -20.75 19.80
C LEU A 147 13.21 -20.27 18.34
N ASN A 148 14.08 -20.79 17.47
CA ASN A 148 14.00 -20.50 16.03
C ASN A 148 12.68 -21.00 15.41
N VAL A 149 12.18 -22.17 15.81
CA VAL A 149 10.87 -22.69 15.37
C VAL A 149 9.73 -21.78 15.83
N GLU A 150 9.74 -21.33 17.10
CA GLU A 150 8.75 -20.37 17.60
C GLU A 150 8.79 -19.04 16.82
N ALA A 151 10.00 -18.56 16.52
CA ALA A 151 10.19 -17.38 15.69
C ALA A 151 9.52 -17.53 14.32
N GLN A 152 9.66 -18.70 13.67
CA GLN A 152 8.97 -18.97 12.39
C GLN A 152 7.44 -18.93 12.52
N ARG A 153 6.86 -19.35 13.66
CA ARG A 153 5.40 -19.25 13.89
C ARG A 153 4.95 -17.80 13.93
N PHE A 154 5.66 -16.95 14.67
CA PHE A 154 5.35 -15.52 14.71
C PHE A 154 5.48 -14.87 13.34
N TRP A 155 6.51 -15.23 12.57
CA TRP A 155 6.68 -14.71 11.21
C TRP A 155 5.53 -15.13 10.29
N LEU A 156 5.12 -16.40 10.32
CA LEU A 156 3.97 -16.88 9.53
C LEU A 156 2.68 -16.15 9.88
N LEU A 157 2.38 -16.01 11.18
CA LEU A 157 1.20 -15.28 11.64
C LEU A 157 1.24 -13.80 11.22
N ALA A 158 2.43 -13.18 11.23
CA ALA A 158 2.60 -11.80 10.77
C ALA A 158 2.32 -11.66 9.27
N LEU A 159 2.78 -12.60 8.44
CA LEU A 159 2.50 -12.62 7.01
C LEU A 159 1.00 -12.80 6.76
N ALA A 160 0.36 -13.74 7.46
CA ALA A 160 -1.09 -13.95 7.37
C ALA A 160 -1.87 -12.66 7.72
N ALA A 161 -1.54 -12.02 8.84
CA ALA A 161 -2.14 -10.73 9.22
C ALA A 161 -1.94 -9.66 8.14
N GLY A 162 -0.76 -9.59 7.53
CA GLY A 162 -0.46 -8.69 6.41
C GLY A 162 -1.28 -8.96 5.15
N VAL A 163 -1.46 -10.23 4.78
CA VAL A 163 -2.31 -10.64 3.66
C VAL A 163 -3.75 -10.20 3.91
N PHE A 164 -4.31 -10.50 5.09
CA PHE A 164 -5.67 -10.10 5.44
C PHE A 164 -5.84 -8.57 5.48
N ALA A 165 -4.87 -7.82 6.02
CA ALA A 165 -4.90 -6.36 6.04
C ALA A 165 -4.91 -5.76 4.64
N ASN A 166 -4.13 -6.32 3.71
CA ASN A 166 -4.11 -5.84 2.35
C ASN A 166 -5.35 -6.26 1.56
N LEU A 167 -5.91 -7.44 1.82
CA LEU A 167 -7.14 -7.91 1.19
C LEU A 167 -8.33 -7.03 1.59
N THR A 168 -8.46 -6.68 2.87
CA THR A 168 -9.52 -5.78 3.34
C THR A 168 -9.39 -4.38 2.72
N ARG A 169 -8.18 -3.87 2.51
CA ARG A 169 -7.94 -2.63 1.75
C ARG A 169 -8.37 -2.73 0.28
N VAL A 170 -8.09 -3.87 -0.38
CA VAL A 170 -8.53 -4.10 -1.76
C VAL A 170 -10.06 -4.12 -1.83
N LEU A 171 -10.72 -4.84 -0.92
CA LEU A 171 -12.19 -4.88 -0.84
C LEU A 171 -12.79 -3.49 -0.61
N LYS A 172 -12.22 -2.71 0.32
CA LYS A 172 -12.63 -1.31 0.55
C LYS A 172 -12.42 -0.43 -0.69
N ALA A 173 -11.31 -0.59 -1.39
CA ALA A 173 -11.01 0.19 -2.60
C ALA A 173 -12.05 -0.06 -3.71
N PHE A 174 -12.62 -1.26 -3.80
CA PHE A 174 -13.71 -1.56 -4.72
C PHE A 174 -15.09 -1.14 -4.19
N ALA A 175 -15.34 -1.27 -2.89
CA ALA A 175 -16.64 -0.96 -2.28
C ALA A 175 -16.95 0.55 -2.25
N TYR A 176 -15.95 1.40 -2.02
CA TYR A 176 -16.11 2.85 -2.03
C TYR A 176 -15.95 3.42 -3.45
N ALA A 177 -16.95 3.16 -4.30
CA ALA A 177 -17.15 3.90 -5.54
C ALA A 177 -17.47 5.38 -5.21
N PRO A 178 -17.11 6.35 -6.08
CA PRO A 178 -17.43 7.77 -5.87
C PRO A 178 -18.93 7.96 -6.07
N VAL A 179 -19.71 7.65 -5.05
CA VAL A 179 -21.06 8.18 -4.88
C VAL A 179 -20.88 9.57 -4.26
N PRO A 180 -21.40 10.64 -4.89
CA PRO A 180 -21.30 11.99 -4.34
C PRO A 180 -21.77 11.99 -2.88
N GLN A 181 -20.89 12.38 -1.95
CA GLN A 181 -21.22 12.48 -0.52
C GLN A 181 -21.96 13.78 -0.17
N HIS A 182 -22.36 14.57 -1.17
CA HIS A 182 -23.19 15.76 -0.96
C HIS A 182 -24.54 15.52 -1.59
N GLY A 183 -25.58 15.73 -0.78
CA GLY A 183 -26.99 15.52 -1.09
C GLY A 183 -27.56 16.46 -2.16
N HIS A 184 -26.87 16.63 -3.29
CA HIS A 184 -27.56 16.96 -4.54
C HIS A 184 -28.15 15.68 -5.09
N GLY A 185 -29.26 15.30 -4.43
CA GLY A 185 -30.20 14.34 -4.94
C GLY A 185 -30.67 14.75 -6.34
N TYR A 186 -31.03 13.73 -7.09
CA TYR A 186 -31.96 13.85 -8.21
C TYR A 186 -33.05 14.89 -7.90
N GLY A 187 -33.25 15.87 -8.80
CA GLY A 187 -34.52 16.60 -8.89
C GLY A 187 -34.66 17.91 -8.11
N THR A 188 -33.65 18.78 -8.08
CA THR A 188 -33.92 20.20 -7.77
C THR A 188 -33.39 21.07 -8.89
N GLY A 189 -34.33 21.67 -9.65
CA GLY A 189 -34.04 22.74 -10.59
C GLY A 189 -33.36 23.89 -9.85
N GLU A 190 -32.06 24.06 -10.08
CA GLU A 190 -31.43 25.37 -9.87
C GLU A 190 -32.14 26.32 -10.84
N LYS A 191 -32.92 27.26 -10.30
CA LYS A 191 -33.43 28.38 -11.08
C LYS A 191 -32.24 29.17 -11.62
N PRO A 192 -32.28 29.63 -12.89
CA PRO A 192 -31.16 30.33 -13.49
C PRO A 192 -30.81 31.59 -12.69
N VAL A 193 -29.51 31.84 -12.53
CA VAL A 193 -28.97 33.08 -12.00
C VAL A 193 -29.35 34.21 -12.95
N GLU A 194 -30.18 35.15 -12.49
CA GLU A 194 -30.44 36.41 -13.18
C GLU A 194 -29.12 37.16 -13.38
N LYS A 195 -28.75 37.37 -14.66
CA LYS A 195 -27.68 38.29 -15.03
C LYS A 195 -28.20 39.72 -14.81
N LYS A 196 -27.82 40.36 -13.70
CA LYS A 196 -27.91 41.83 -13.60
C LYS A 196 -26.93 42.45 -14.59
N ALA A 197 -27.47 43.03 -15.66
CA ALA A 197 -26.75 43.95 -16.51
C ALA A 197 -26.46 45.23 -15.70
N VAL A 198 -25.18 45.60 -15.66
CA VAL A 198 -24.69 46.89 -15.18
C VAL A 198 -24.87 47.89 -16.31
N VAL A 199 -25.66 48.94 -16.09
CA VAL A 199 -25.55 50.21 -16.84
C VAL A 199 -25.64 51.36 -15.83
N GLU A 200 -24.66 52.25 -15.92
CA GLU A 200 -24.44 53.44 -15.11
C GLU A 200 -25.50 54.54 -15.33
N GLY A 201 -25.75 55.30 -14.26
CA GLY A 201 -25.82 56.77 -14.33
C GLY A 201 -27.19 57.44 -14.40
N GLY A 202 -27.48 58.30 -13.41
CA GLY A 202 -28.45 59.39 -13.54
C GLY A 202 -29.36 59.61 -12.32
N ALA A 203 -29.04 60.62 -11.52
CA ALA A 203 -29.85 61.12 -10.41
C ALA A 203 -31.05 61.96 -10.90
N GLU A 204 -32.19 61.90 -10.20
CA GLU A 204 -32.90 63.05 -9.59
C GLU A 204 -34.30 62.67 -9.02
N LYS A 205 -34.42 62.88 -7.69
CA LYS A 205 -35.50 63.46 -6.88
C LYS A 205 -37.02 63.28 -7.16
N GLU A 206 -37.71 62.92 -6.06
CA GLU A 206 -38.97 63.50 -5.49
C GLU A 206 -40.24 63.54 -6.37
N THR A 207 -41.42 63.03 -6.02
CA THR A 207 -42.21 63.25 -4.79
C THR A 207 -43.58 62.53 -4.85
N ALA A 208 -44.14 62.27 -3.65
CA ALA A 208 -45.56 62.35 -3.25
C ALA A 208 -46.64 61.42 -3.85
N ALA A 209 -47.01 60.43 -3.03
CA ALA A 209 -48.31 60.25 -2.36
C ALA A 209 -49.65 60.64 -3.03
N ALA A 210 -50.56 59.66 -2.93
CA ALA A 210 -51.96 59.74 -2.49
C ALA A 210 -53.09 59.66 -3.54
N ALA A 211 -53.80 58.53 -3.39
CA ALA A 211 -55.26 58.43 -3.22
C ALA A 211 -56.17 58.13 -4.43
N ALA A 212 -56.81 56.97 -4.28
CA ALA A 212 -58.26 56.75 -4.38
C ALA A 212 -58.89 56.44 -5.75
N ALA A 213 -59.25 55.15 -5.86
CA ALA A 213 -60.63 54.66 -6.02
C ALA A 213 -61.09 54.15 -7.40
N LEU A 214 -61.83 53.02 -7.31
CA LEU A 214 -62.85 52.47 -8.21
C LEU A 214 -62.42 51.41 -9.26
N VAL A 215 -62.68 50.15 -8.88
CA VAL A 215 -63.12 49.01 -9.71
C VAL A 215 -64.64 49.21 -10.00
N PRO A 216 -65.31 48.71 -11.07
CA PRO A 216 -65.06 47.51 -11.89
C PRO A 216 -65.12 47.73 -13.43
N ASP A 217 -64.65 46.77 -14.22
CA ASP A 217 -65.52 45.88 -15.01
C ASP A 217 -64.72 44.99 -15.97
N GLU A 218 -65.22 43.78 -16.16
CA GLU A 218 -64.67 42.71 -16.96
C GLU A 218 -64.62 43.06 -18.46
N LYS A 219 -63.52 42.69 -19.14
CA LYS A 219 -63.60 42.20 -20.52
C LYS A 219 -62.58 41.11 -20.79
N LYS A 220 -63.15 39.94 -21.08
CA LYS A 220 -62.56 38.74 -21.67
C LYS A 220 -61.68 39.04 -22.88
N GLY A 221 -60.60 38.27 -22.96
CA GLY A 221 -59.98 37.79 -24.20
C GLY A 221 -58.86 38.67 -24.71
N ASP A 222 -57.62 38.21 -24.56
CA ASP A 222 -56.98 37.57 -25.71
C ASP A 222 -55.81 36.68 -25.26
N GLU A 223 -55.54 35.69 -26.08
CA GLU A 223 -54.63 34.59 -25.89
C GLU A 223 -53.17 35.06 -25.84
N GLY A 224 -52.41 34.49 -24.92
CA GLY A 224 -50.98 34.78 -24.79
C GLY A 224 -50.34 33.85 -23.78
N GLY A 225 -50.48 32.55 -24.00
CA GLY A 225 -49.64 31.56 -23.35
C GLY A 225 -48.20 31.78 -23.77
N GLU A 226 -47.50 32.67 -23.07
CA GLU A 226 -46.04 32.64 -23.04
C GLU A 226 -45.67 31.47 -22.12
N ASP A 227 -45.74 30.27 -22.70
CA ASP A 227 -45.01 29.12 -22.23
C ASP A 227 -43.59 29.59 -21.96
N GLU A 228 -43.25 29.59 -20.67
CA GLU A 228 -41.89 29.66 -20.15
C GLU A 228 -41.10 28.58 -20.86
N LYS A 229 -40.57 28.91 -22.04
CA LYS A 229 -39.75 28.04 -22.87
C LYS A 229 -38.39 27.97 -22.19
N LEU A 230 -38.39 27.30 -21.03
CA LEU A 230 -37.24 26.81 -20.30
C LEU A 230 -36.22 26.42 -21.35
N ASP A 231 -35.08 27.12 -21.35
CA ASP A 231 -34.02 26.99 -22.34
C ASP A 231 -33.50 25.55 -22.31
N TRP A 232 -34.19 24.69 -23.05
CA TRP A 232 -33.99 23.25 -23.09
C TRP A 232 -32.61 22.92 -23.67
N GLU A 233 -32.02 23.85 -24.42
CA GLU A 233 -30.67 23.75 -24.95
C GLU A 233 -29.62 24.08 -23.87
N ALA A 234 -29.82 25.14 -23.08
CA ALA A 234 -29.00 25.43 -21.91
C ALA A 234 -29.08 24.31 -20.85
N GLU A 235 -30.27 23.77 -20.58
CA GLU A 235 -30.41 22.67 -19.61
C GLU A 235 -29.79 21.36 -20.15
N ARG A 236 -29.92 21.06 -21.44
CA ARG A 236 -29.23 19.91 -22.08
C ARG A 236 -27.71 20.05 -22.04
N THR A 237 -27.17 21.24 -22.27
CA THR A 237 -25.71 21.48 -22.21
C THR A 237 -25.18 21.35 -20.78
N ARG A 238 -25.91 21.86 -19.79
CA ARG A 238 -25.62 21.67 -18.36
C ARG A 238 -25.62 20.20 -17.96
N LEU A 239 -26.65 19.44 -18.35
CA LEU A 239 -26.73 18.00 -18.06
C LEU A 239 -25.60 17.22 -18.74
N ARG A 240 -25.25 17.55 -19.99
CA ARG A 240 -24.09 16.96 -20.70
C ARG A 240 -22.78 17.26 -19.98
N ALA A 241 -22.58 18.48 -19.49
CA ALA A 241 -21.40 18.86 -18.73
C ALA A 241 -21.29 18.07 -17.41
N ILE A 242 -22.39 17.89 -16.67
CA ILE A 242 -22.44 17.08 -15.44
C ILE A 242 -22.11 15.61 -15.74
N VAL A 243 -22.70 15.04 -16.81
CA VAL A 243 -22.44 13.65 -17.21
C VAL A 243 -20.98 13.46 -17.64
N MET A 244 -20.41 14.39 -18.41
CA MET A 244 -19.02 14.34 -18.84
C MET A 244 -18.07 14.44 -17.65
N LYS A 245 -18.30 15.38 -16.72
CA LYS A 245 -17.53 15.51 -15.48
C LYS A 245 -17.56 14.21 -14.66
N ARG A 246 -18.75 13.63 -14.44
CA ARG A 246 -18.90 12.33 -13.76
C ARG A 246 -18.18 11.19 -14.49
N ARG A 247 -18.16 11.19 -15.81
CA ARG A 247 -17.44 10.19 -16.62
C ARG A 247 -15.94 10.31 -16.44
N GLU A 248 -15.41 11.53 -16.39
CA GLU A 248 -14.00 11.81 -16.13
C GLU A 248 -13.58 11.46 -14.70
N ASP A 249 -14.40 11.83 -13.70
CA ASP A 249 -14.18 11.49 -12.29
C ASP A 249 -14.15 9.97 -12.11
N ARG A 250 -15.08 9.23 -12.74
CA ARG A 250 -15.06 7.75 -12.74
C ARG A 250 -13.83 7.18 -13.43
N LYS A 251 -13.34 7.80 -14.52
CA LYS A 251 -12.11 7.36 -15.19
C LYS A 251 -10.88 7.59 -14.31
N ARG A 252 -10.76 8.75 -13.66
CA ARG A 252 -9.67 9.05 -12.71
C ARG A 252 -9.70 8.11 -11.52
N TRP A 253 -10.86 7.95 -10.89
CA TRP A 253 -11.07 7.01 -9.79
C TRP A 253 -10.68 5.58 -10.18
N ARG A 254 -11.12 5.08 -11.35
CA ARG A 254 -10.72 3.73 -11.81
C ARG A 254 -9.21 3.59 -11.98
N ARG A 255 -8.52 4.61 -12.48
CA ARG A 255 -7.05 4.60 -12.61
C ARG A 255 -6.39 4.57 -11.23
N GLU A 256 -6.85 5.39 -10.30
CA GLU A 256 -6.32 5.42 -8.93
C GLU A 256 -6.55 4.10 -8.20
N VAL A 257 -7.76 3.53 -8.30
CA VAL A 257 -8.08 2.22 -7.73
C VAL A 257 -7.24 1.13 -8.38
N ALA A 258 -7.09 1.12 -9.71
CA ALA A 258 -6.25 0.14 -10.39
C ALA A 258 -4.79 0.20 -9.92
N VAL A 259 -4.22 1.40 -9.76
CA VAL A 259 -2.85 1.56 -9.25
C VAL A 259 -2.74 1.08 -7.80
N LYS A 260 -3.69 1.45 -6.93
CA LYS A 260 -3.73 1.00 -5.52
C LYS A 260 -3.86 -0.51 -5.42
N VAL A 261 -4.81 -1.11 -6.14
CA VAL A 261 -5.04 -2.56 -6.16
C VAL A 261 -3.84 -3.30 -6.73
N LYS A 262 -3.17 -2.78 -7.76
CA LYS A 262 -1.95 -3.39 -8.29
C LYS A 262 -0.82 -3.42 -7.25
N SER A 263 -0.63 -2.31 -6.53
CA SER A 263 0.38 -2.23 -5.45
C SER A 263 0.04 -3.17 -4.29
N LEU A 264 -1.21 -3.16 -3.82
CA LEU A 264 -1.68 -4.05 -2.75
C LEU A 264 -1.63 -5.53 -3.16
N GLY A 265 -2.02 -5.83 -4.41
CA GLY A 265 -1.97 -7.18 -4.98
C GLY A 265 -0.55 -7.74 -5.02
N ARG A 266 0.44 -6.92 -5.38
CA ARG A 266 1.86 -7.32 -5.31
C ARG A 266 2.28 -7.69 -3.88
N LYS A 267 1.86 -6.90 -2.88
CA LYS A 267 2.16 -7.18 -1.47
C LYS A 267 1.47 -8.47 -0.99
N ILE A 268 0.20 -8.66 -1.33
CA ILE A 268 -0.54 -9.90 -1.01
C ILE A 268 0.17 -11.10 -1.63
N PHE A 269 0.52 -11.03 -2.90
CA PHE A 269 1.21 -12.11 -3.61
C PHE A 269 2.57 -12.41 -2.98
N SER A 270 3.36 -11.38 -2.66
CA SER A 270 4.66 -11.54 -2.02
C SER A 270 4.55 -12.15 -0.62
N ASP A 271 3.69 -11.59 0.24
CA ASP A 271 3.49 -12.09 1.61
C ASP A 271 2.95 -13.53 1.59
N SER A 272 2.09 -13.88 0.62
CA SER A 272 1.55 -15.24 0.45
C SER A 272 2.61 -16.25 0.01
N LEU A 273 3.47 -15.88 -0.94
CA LEU A 273 4.60 -16.73 -1.34
C LEU A 273 5.60 -16.90 -0.19
N ASP A 274 5.85 -15.85 0.58
CA ASP A 274 6.77 -15.91 1.71
C ASP A 274 6.23 -16.79 2.85
N CYS A 275 4.90 -17.03 2.95
CA CYS A 275 4.33 -18.00 3.89
C CYS A 275 4.83 -19.44 3.66
N LEU A 276 5.28 -19.78 2.44
CA LEU A 276 5.82 -21.11 2.15
C LEU A 276 7.08 -21.41 2.97
N ILE A 277 7.91 -20.41 3.23
CA ILE A 277 9.19 -20.59 3.93
C ILE A 277 8.98 -21.05 5.39
N PRO A 278 8.25 -20.31 6.25
CA PRO A 278 7.97 -20.79 7.60
C PRO A 278 7.01 -21.99 7.56
N GLY A 279 6.10 -22.08 6.59
CA GLY A 279 5.20 -23.24 6.44
C GLY A 279 5.95 -24.57 6.27
N VAL A 280 7.02 -24.58 5.48
CA VAL A 280 7.89 -25.77 5.32
C VAL A 280 8.71 -26.02 6.59
N ILE A 281 9.27 -24.98 7.23
CA ILE A 281 10.05 -25.15 8.47
C ILE A 281 9.18 -25.70 9.61
N LEU A 282 7.91 -25.32 9.67
CA LEU A 282 6.94 -25.80 10.65
C LEU A 282 6.39 -27.20 10.31
N GLY A 283 6.71 -27.74 9.13
CA GLY A 283 6.20 -29.03 8.66
C GLY A 283 4.73 -29.00 8.25
N TRP A 284 4.14 -27.81 8.06
CA TRP A 284 2.73 -27.66 7.66
C TRP A 284 2.53 -27.83 6.16
N VAL A 285 3.58 -27.59 5.36
CA VAL A 285 3.56 -27.75 3.92
C VAL A 285 4.77 -28.59 3.51
N ASN A 286 4.54 -29.65 2.73
CA ASN A 286 5.62 -30.46 2.17
C ASN A 286 5.92 -30.00 0.74
N VAL A 287 6.92 -29.14 0.58
CA VAL A 287 7.36 -28.62 -0.71
C VAL A 287 8.85 -28.89 -0.87
N GLN A 288 9.27 -29.24 -2.09
CA GLN A 288 10.68 -29.43 -2.41
C GLN A 288 11.49 -28.17 -2.08
N PRO A 289 12.71 -28.30 -1.50
CA PRO A 289 13.56 -27.16 -1.15
C PRO A 289 13.84 -26.21 -2.32
N GLY A 290 13.90 -26.73 -3.55
CA GLY A 290 14.07 -25.94 -4.77
C GLY A 290 12.91 -24.97 -5.02
N THR A 291 11.67 -25.42 -4.86
CA THR A 291 10.47 -24.57 -5.01
C THR A 291 10.44 -23.46 -3.96
N VAL A 292 10.86 -23.75 -2.71
CA VAL A 292 11.00 -22.72 -1.67
C VAL A 292 12.06 -21.69 -2.07
N GLY A 293 13.18 -22.14 -2.66
CA GLY A 293 14.20 -21.27 -3.23
C GLY A 293 13.64 -20.37 -4.35
N ILE A 294 12.86 -20.92 -5.27
CA ILE A 294 12.21 -20.16 -6.36
C ILE A 294 11.23 -19.12 -5.79
N ALA A 295 10.37 -19.51 -4.85
CA ALA A 295 9.43 -18.60 -4.21
C ALA A 295 10.18 -17.45 -3.51
N MET A 296 11.23 -17.77 -2.74
CA MET A 296 12.09 -16.79 -2.07
C MET A 296 12.79 -15.86 -3.07
N PHE A 297 13.21 -16.37 -4.23
CA PHE A 297 13.84 -15.56 -5.28
C PHE A 297 12.85 -14.57 -5.90
N ILE A 298 11.63 -15.03 -6.23
CA ILE A 298 10.56 -14.18 -6.78
C ILE A 298 10.20 -13.07 -5.78
N THR A 299 9.97 -13.40 -4.52
CA THR A 299 9.62 -12.39 -3.49
C THR A 299 10.77 -11.41 -3.23
N THR A 300 12.01 -11.87 -3.36
CA THR A 300 13.19 -11.00 -3.31
C THR A 300 13.19 -9.99 -4.45
N ILE A 301 12.96 -10.39 -5.70
CA ILE A 301 12.92 -9.46 -6.83
C ILE A 301 11.79 -8.43 -6.65
N LEU A 302 10.60 -8.89 -6.25
CA LEU A 302 9.45 -8.02 -6.06
C LEU A 302 9.70 -6.98 -4.96
N SER A 303 10.29 -7.38 -3.84
CA SER A 303 10.58 -6.48 -2.72
C SER A 303 11.81 -5.59 -2.96
N SER A 304 12.83 -6.08 -3.67
CA SER A 304 13.97 -5.27 -4.10
C SER A 304 13.54 -4.11 -4.99
N ARG A 305 12.56 -4.31 -5.86
CA ARG A 305 12.01 -3.24 -6.71
C ARG A 305 11.41 -2.10 -5.91
N ASP A 306 10.69 -2.40 -4.82
CA ASP A 306 10.11 -1.38 -3.95
C ASP A 306 11.20 -0.51 -3.28
N ILE A 307 12.30 -1.15 -2.85
CA ILE A 307 13.45 -0.46 -2.25
C ILE A 307 14.22 0.33 -3.33
N TRP A 308 14.38 -0.24 -4.52
CA TRP A 308 15.02 0.40 -5.66
C TRP A 308 14.31 1.71 -6.04
N ASP A 309 12.98 1.66 -6.18
CA ASP A 309 12.16 2.83 -6.50
C ASP A 309 12.26 3.90 -5.40
N ARG A 310 12.27 3.50 -4.12
CA ARG A 310 12.49 4.39 -2.98
C ARG A 310 13.86 5.08 -3.04
N CYS A 311 14.93 4.34 -3.26
CA CYS A 311 16.28 4.90 -3.37
C CYS A 311 16.40 5.85 -4.57
N GLY A 312 15.76 5.53 -5.68
CA GLY A 312 15.69 6.40 -6.86
C GLY A 312 15.02 7.75 -6.56
N ALA A 313 13.93 7.74 -5.81
CA ALA A 313 13.26 8.96 -5.38
C ALA A 313 14.18 9.83 -4.50
N THR A 314 14.90 9.23 -3.55
CA THR A 314 15.86 9.94 -2.70
C THR A 314 17.02 10.53 -3.51
N VAL A 315 17.56 9.79 -4.47
CA VAL A 315 18.64 10.29 -5.36
C VAL A 315 18.14 11.43 -6.24
N SER A 316 16.91 11.32 -6.78
CA SER A 316 16.30 12.40 -7.55
C SER A 316 16.16 13.68 -6.73
N GLN A 317 15.73 13.58 -5.47
CA GLN A 317 15.59 14.72 -4.56
C GLN A 317 16.95 15.39 -4.29
N ARG A 318 18.00 14.59 -4.05
CA ARG A 318 19.36 15.10 -3.80
C ARG A 318 20.01 15.77 -5.01
N ARG A 319 19.61 15.40 -6.23
CA ARG A 319 20.10 16.02 -7.46
C ARG A 319 19.33 17.29 -7.84
N SER A 320 18.11 17.44 -7.34
CA SER A 320 17.27 18.63 -7.55
C SER A 320 17.50 19.74 -6.52
N SER A 321 18.15 19.41 -5.39
CA SER A 321 18.60 20.37 -4.37
C SER A 321 19.98 20.91 -4.69
#